data_AF-A0A7C3FRA9-F1
#
_entry.id   AF-A0A7C3FRA9-F1
#
_cell.length_a   1.000
_cell.length_b   1.000
_cell.length_c   1.000
_cell.angle_alpha   90.00
_cell.angle_beta   90.00
_cell.angle_gamma   90.00
#
_symmetry.space_group_name_H-M   'P 1'
#
loop_
_entity.id
_entity.type
_entity.pdbx_description
1 polymer ?
#
loop_
_entity_poly.entity_id
_entity_poly.type
_entity_poly.pdbx_seq_one_letter_code
_entity_poly.pdbx_strand_id
1 'polypeptide(L)' 'MLDRQVVEESLDSEFEEGDWEIPENIPKEALVEAFCQYTEDDYYEWLQDNFSSFFNHGNPDWDWISEKIKGYEKQ' A
#
# COMPACT_ATOMS: atom_id res chain seq x y z
N MET A 1 -4.60 -8.11 -3.28
CA MET A 1 -3.57 -8.07 -4.32
C MET A 1 -3.94 -6.99 -5.30
N LEU A 2 -2.97 -6.15 -5.63
CA LEU A 2 -3.08 -5.10 -6.62
C LEU A 2 -3.45 -5.69 -7.98
N ASP A 3 -4.25 -4.93 -8.72
CA ASP A 3 -4.57 -5.25 -10.09
C ASP A 3 -3.35 -4.90 -10.96
N ARG A 4 -2.79 -5.90 -11.62
CA ARG A 4 -1.56 -5.75 -12.41
C ARG A 4 -1.75 -4.83 -13.60
N GLN A 5 -2.95 -4.82 -14.19
CA GLN A 5 -3.23 -3.94 -15.32
C GLN A 5 -3.25 -2.48 -14.85
N VAL A 6 -3.89 -2.20 -13.71
CA VAL A 6 -3.91 -0.85 -13.13
C VAL A 6 -2.50 -0.40 -12.74
N VAL A 7 -1.69 -1.30 -12.17
CA VAL A 7 -0.30 -0.99 -11.81
C VAL A 7 0.54 -0.76 -13.06
N GLU A 8 0.37 -1.55 -14.11
CA GLU A 8 1.07 -1.36 -15.38
C GLU A 8 0.75 0.00 -16.00
N GLU A 9 -0.53 0.36 -16.10
CA GLU A 9 -0.98 1.66 -16.61
C GLU A 9 -0.41 2.83 -15.77
N SER A 10 -0.34 2.65 -14.45
CA SER A 10 0.27 3.64 -13.57
C SER A 10 1.77 3.78 -13.82
N LEU A 11 2.50 2.67 -13.94
CA LEU A 11 3.94 2.70 -14.20
C LEU A 11 4.27 3.31 -15.56
N ASP A 12 3.45 3.02 -16.58
CA ASP A 12 3.59 3.64 -17.90
C ASP A 12 3.46 5.16 -17.83
N SER A 13 2.44 5.67 -17.13
CA SER A 13 2.24 7.10 -16.94
C SER A 13 3.43 7.75 -16.23
N GLU A 14 3.94 7.14 -15.16
CA GLU A 14 5.07 7.67 -14.40
C GLU A 14 6.38 7.64 -15.20
N PHE A 15 6.60 6.62 -16.03
CA PHE A 15 7.78 6.53 -16.89
C PHE A 15 7.73 7.51 -18.06
N GLU A 16 6.56 7.72 -18.66
CA GLU A 16 6.36 8.75 -19.67
C GLU A 16 6.58 10.16 -19.11
N GLU A 17 6.05 10.46 -17.91
CA GLU A 17 6.26 11.76 -17.24
C GLU A 17 7.71 11.94 -16.79
N GLY A 18 8.36 10.86 -16.37
CA GLY A 18 9.75 10.84 -15.90
C GLY A 18 10.81 10.87 -17.02
N ASP A 19 10.43 10.66 -18.28
CA ASP A 19 11.34 10.42 -19.41
C ASP A 19 12.29 9.22 -19.12
N TRP A 20 11.73 8.14 -18.55
CA TRP A 20 12.47 6.94 -18.19
C TRP A 20 12.14 5.79 -19.15
N GLU A 21 13.17 5.13 -19.66
CA GLU A 21 13.02 3.90 -20.45
C GLU A 21 13.35 2.67 -19.60
N ILE A 22 12.53 1.63 -19.72
CA ILE A 22 12.82 0.33 -19.10
C ILE A 22 14.00 -0.32 -19.84
N PRO A 23 15.06 -0.75 -19.15
CA PRO A 23 16.18 -1.46 -19.78
C PRO A 23 15.72 -2.73 -20.51
N GLU A 24 16.27 -2.99 -21.70
CA GLU A 24 15.87 -4.12 -22.58
C GLU A 24 15.94 -5.50 -21.90
N ASN A 25 16.81 -5.66 -20.90
CA ASN A 25 16.98 -6.92 -20.17
C ASN A 25 15.97 -7.13 -19.04
N ILE A 26 15.04 -6.18 -18.83
CA ILE A 26 14.00 -6.24 -17.80
C ILE A 26 12.64 -6.36 -18.51
N PRO A 27 12.00 -7.55 -18.46
CA PRO A 27 10.63 -7.69 -18.94
C PRO A 27 9.68 -6.81 -18.15
N LYS A 28 8.81 -6.05 -18.84
CA LYS A 28 7.86 -5.14 -18.22
C LYS A 28 6.94 -5.86 -17.23
N GLU A 29 6.48 -7.05 -17.59
CA GLU A 29 5.61 -7.87 -16.75
C GLU A 29 6.30 -8.29 -15.45
N ALA A 30 7.62 -8.57 -15.51
CA ALA A 30 8.40 -8.90 -14.32
C ALA A 30 8.59 -7.68 -13.41
N LEU A 31 8.75 -6.48 -13.98
CA LEU A 31 8.81 -5.24 -13.24
C LEU A 31 7.48 -4.93 -12.54
N VAL A 32 6.36 -5.07 -13.25
CA VAL A 32 5.00 -4.89 -12.69
C VAL A 32 4.80 -5.86 -11.52
N GLU A 33 5.14 -7.14 -11.68
CA GLU A 33 4.98 -8.12 -10.61
C GLU A 33 5.87 -7.80 -9.40
N ALA A 34 7.13 -7.44 -9.62
CA ALA A 34 8.05 -7.05 -8.56
C ALA A 34 7.55 -5.81 -7.80
N PHE A 35 7.03 -4.82 -8.51
CA PHE A 35 6.48 -3.62 -7.89
C PHE A 35 5.18 -3.91 -7.12
N CYS A 36 4.31 -4.77 -7.64
CA CYS A 36 3.13 -5.24 -6.92
C CYS A 36 3.52 -5.89 -5.59
N GLN A 37 4.47 -6.84 -5.62
CA GLN A 37 4.93 -7.53 -4.42
C GLN A 37 5.56 -6.58 -3.41
N TYR A 38 6.45 -5.70 -3.87
CA TYR A 38 7.08 -4.68 -3.02
C TYR A 38 6.03 -3.80 -2.32
N THR A 39 5.05 -3.30 -3.08
CA THR A 39 4.01 -2.41 -2.56
C THR A 39 3.08 -3.14 -1.59
N GLU A 40 2.72 -4.38 -1.90
CA GLU A 40 1.87 -5.19 -1.03
C GLU A 40 2.57 -5.54 0.27
N ASP A 41 3.85 -5.95 0.23
CA ASP A 41 4.64 -6.27 1.42
C ASP A 41 4.76 -5.05 2.35
N ASP A 42 5.11 -3.88 1.82
CA ASP A 42 5.17 -2.63 2.58
C ASP A 42 3.80 -2.27 3.18
N TYR A 43 2.73 -2.39 2.41
CA TYR A 43 1.37 -2.14 2.89
C TYR A 43 0.97 -3.09 4.03
N TYR A 44 1.32 -4.37 3.95
CA TYR A 44 1.01 -5.35 5.00
C TYR A 44 1.83 -5.08 6.27
N GLU A 45 3.11 -4.75 6.16
CA GLU A 45 3.95 -4.35 7.30
C GLU A 45 3.38 -3.09 7.96
N TRP A 46 3.06 -2.06 7.17
CA TRP A 46 2.44 -0.84 7.67
C TRP A 46 1.11 -1.09 8.38
N LEU A 47 0.25 -1.95 7.82
CA LEU A 47 -1.01 -2.35 8.45
C LEU A 47 -0.78 -3.06 9.79
N GLN A 48 0.20 -3.95 9.86
CA GLN A 48 0.51 -4.71 11.06
C GLN A 48 1.03 -3.79 12.19
N ASP A 49 1.86 -2.82 11.86
CA ASP A 49 2.37 -1.83 12.80
C ASP A 49 1.25 -0.92 13.32
N ASN A 50 0.38 -0.47 12.42
CA ASN A 50 -0.78 0.35 12.81
C ASN A 50 -1.80 -0.45 13.62
N PHE A 51 -2.05 -1.71 13.28
CA PHE A 51 -2.88 -2.61 14.08
C PHE A 51 -2.32 -2.72 15.49
N SER A 52 -1.01 -3.00 15.60
CA SER A 52 -0.34 -3.12 16.89
C SER A 52 -0.47 -1.83 17.70
N SER A 53 -0.28 -0.67 17.06
CA SER A 53 -0.41 0.63 17.71
C SER A 53 -1.86 0.93 18.13
N PHE A 54 -2.83 0.69 17.25
CA PHE A 54 -4.25 0.98 17.48
C PHE A 54 -4.86 0.10 18.59
N PHE A 55 -4.45 -1.17 18.65
CA PHE A 55 -4.89 -2.12 19.67
C PHE A 55 -3.93 -2.21 20.86
N ASN A 56 -3.12 -1.17 21.08
CA ASN A 56 -2.23 -1.01 22.23
C ASN A 56 -1.40 -2.28 22.52
N HIS A 57 -0.75 -2.79 21.47
CA HIS A 57 0.12 -3.96 21.46
C HIS A 57 -0.51 -5.22 22.08
N GLY A 58 -1.81 -5.43 21.86
CA GLY A 58 -2.55 -6.59 22.36
C GLY A 58 -3.26 -6.36 23.69
N ASN A 59 -3.32 -5.12 24.19
CA ASN A 59 -4.14 -4.72 25.32
C ASN A 59 -5.11 -3.58 24.95
N PRO A 60 -6.15 -3.84 24.15
CA PRO A 60 -6.99 -2.80 23.56
C PRO A 60 -7.68 -1.92 24.61
N ASP A 61 -7.63 -0.60 24.42
CA ASP A 61 -8.44 0.37 25.15
C ASP A 61 -9.75 0.63 24.39
N TRP A 62 -10.80 -0.11 24.76
CA TRP A 62 -12.08 -0.05 24.07
C TRP A 62 -12.84 1.27 24.28
N ASP A 63 -12.60 1.98 25.38
CA ASP A 63 -13.21 3.28 25.63
C ASP A 63 -12.61 4.30 24.65
N TRP A 64 -11.28 4.36 24.56
CA TRP A 64 -10.58 5.20 23.58
C TRP A 64 -10.94 4.87 22.13
N ILE A 65 -11.01 3.58 21.77
CA ILE A 65 -11.43 3.13 20.42
C ILE A 65 -12.86 3.61 20.13
N SER A 66 -13.78 3.46 21.09
CA SER A 66 -15.17 3.89 20.93
C SER A 66 -15.30 5.41 20.73
N GLU A 67 -14.46 6.19 21.42
CA GLU A 67 -14.38 7.64 21.22
C GLU A 67 -13.84 8.00 19.83
N LYS A 68 -12.79 7.31 19.36
CA LYS A 68 -12.25 7.48 18.00
C LYS A 68 -13.31 7.23 16.94
N ILE A 69 -14.07 6.13 17.03
CA ILE A 69 -15.14 5.80 16.08
C ILE A 69 -16.20 6.91 16.03
N LYS A 70 -16.71 7.35 17.18
CA LYS A 70 -17.68 8.46 17.26
C LYS A 70 -17.13 9.78 16.70
N GLY A 71 -15.82 9.98 16.78
CA GLY A 71 -15.14 11.13 16.19
C GLY A 71 -15.18 11.13 14.66
N TYR A 72 -15.04 9.96 14.04
CA TYR A 72 -15.07 9.81 12.58
C TYR A 72 -16.48 9.86 11.99
N GLU A 73 -17.50 9.39 12.70
CA GLU A 73 -18.91 9.47 12.26
C GLU A 73 -19.47 10.90 12.23
N LYS A 74 -18.79 11.85 12.90
CA LYS A 74 -19.21 13.25 13.00
C LYS A 74 -18.52 14.16 11.97
N GLN A 75 -17.69 13.62 11.08
CA GLN A 75 -17.06 14.33 9.96
C GLN A 75 -17.86 14.08 8.68
#